data_AF-A0A7R9QHI9-F1
#
_entry.id   AF-A0A7R9QHI9-F1
#
_cell.length_a   1.000
_cell.length_b   1.000
_cell.length_c   1.000
_cell.angle_alpha   90.00
_cell.angle_beta   90.00
_cell.angle_gamma   90.00
#
_symmetry.space_group_name_H-M   'P 1'
#
loop_
_entity.id
_entity.type
_entity.pdbx_description
1 polymer ?
#
loop_
_entity_poly.entity_id
_entity_poly.type
_entity_poly.pdbx_seq_one_letter_code
_entity_poly.pdbx_strand_id
1 'polypeptide(L)'
;MIRKKTGGLFTMAVKFSQLLSNCHEIDFQPFIHILGDYFQIRDDYANLVSDQYNESKTFCEDLTEGKFSFPIIHAINSDLNDTTVIDILRMRTRDRVLKEKALKKMQSLGSLEYTLNRMKQLDAIARDEVKRLGDNPEMIMILDILNKI
;
A
#
# COMPACT_ATOMS: atom_id res chain seq x y z
N MET A 1 4.51 -6.40 10.38
CA MET A 1 5.47 -5.32 10.10
C MET A 1 4.76 -4.01 9.73
N ILE A 2 3.86 -4.03 8.74
CA ILE A 2 3.09 -2.85 8.26
C ILE A 2 2.23 -2.21 9.35
N ARG A 3 1.44 -3.03 10.07
CA ARG A 3 0.60 -2.57 11.20
C ARG A 3 1.37 -1.83 12.31
N LYS A 4 2.67 -2.13 12.47
CA LYS A 4 3.52 -1.48 13.48
C LYS A 4 4.22 -0.21 12.95
N LYS A 5 4.46 -0.10 11.64
CA LYS A 5 5.14 1.07 11.03
C LYS A 5 4.16 2.19 10.66
N THR A 6 3.12 1.87 9.89
CA THR A 6 2.22 2.88 9.31
C THR A 6 0.95 3.05 10.15
N GLY A 7 0.40 1.95 10.66
CA GLY A 7 -0.74 1.97 11.59
C GLY A 7 -0.42 2.56 12.97
N GLY A 8 0.85 2.58 13.36
CA GLY A 8 1.30 3.07 14.67
C GLY A 8 1.06 4.56 14.88
N LEU A 9 1.37 5.39 13.87
CA LEU A 9 1.15 6.84 13.96
C LEU A 9 -0.34 7.18 13.95
N PHE A 10 -1.13 6.53 13.09
CA PHE A 10 -2.59 6.69 13.09
C PHE A 10 -3.20 6.26 14.42
N THR A 11 -2.75 5.13 14.98
CA THR A 11 -3.19 4.66 16.30
C THR A 11 -2.86 5.66 17.38
N MET A 12 -1.65 6.22 17.37
CA MET A 12 -1.22 7.21 18.34
C MET A 12 -2.08 8.48 18.24
N ALA A 13 -2.27 9.03 17.04
CA ALA A 13 -3.08 10.22 16.82
C ALA A 13 -4.52 10.03 17.31
N VAL A 14 -5.18 8.94 16.91
CA VAL A 14 -6.56 8.67 17.31
C VAL A 14 -6.67 8.42 18.81
N LYS A 15 -5.75 7.66 19.42
CA LYS A 15 -5.77 7.45 20.88
C LYS A 15 -5.57 8.74 21.65
N PHE A 16 -4.68 9.64 21.22
CA PHE A 16 -4.53 10.95 21.85
C PHE A 16 -5.79 11.80 21.71
N SER A 17 -6.42 11.83 20.52
CA SER A 17 -7.70 12.51 20.33
C SER A 17 -8.80 11.92 21.22
N GLN A 18 -8.86 10.59 21.34
CA GLN A 18 -9.83 9.92 22.20
C GLN A 18 -9.66 10.29 23.66
N LEU A 19 -8.42 10.35 24.17
CA LEU A 19 -8.13 10.76 25.56
C LEU A 19 -8.62 12.17 25.89
N LEU A 20 -8.71 13.06 24.89
CA LEU A 20 -9.15 14.44 25.04
C LEU A 20 -10.62 14.66 24.63
N SER A 21 -11.35 13.60 24.28
CA SER A 21 -12.73 13.65 23.79
C SER A 21 -13.67 12.85 24.68
N ASN A 22 -14.98 12.95 24.46
CA ASN A 22 -15.97 12.11 25.14
C ASN A 22 -16.20 10.74 24.45
N CYS A 23 -15.37 10.37 23.47
CA CYS A 23 -15.56 9.19 22.61
C CYS A 23 -14.67 8.00 23.02
N HIS A 24 -14.49 7.77 24.32
CA HIS A 24 -13.60 6.72 24.85
C HIS A 24 -14.06 5.29 24.53
N GLU A 25 -15.37 5.09 24.39
CA GLU A 25 -16.01 3.78 24.15
C GLU A 25 -15.95 3.34 22.68
N ILE A 26 -15.64 4.25 21.76
CA ILE A 26 -15.65 3.95 20.32
C ILE A 26 -14.36 3.25 19.92
N ASP A 27 -14.45 2.05 19.36
CA ASP A 27 -13.29 1.36 18.79
C ASP A 27 -13.03 1.81 17.34
N PHE A 28 -11.98 2.61 17.17
CA PHE A 28 -11.45 3.04 15.87
C PHE A 28 -10.35 2.13 15.31
N GLN A 29 -9.90 1.11 16.06
CA GLN A 29 -8.82 0.23 15.62
C GLN A 29 -9.07 -0.43 14.26
N PRO A 30 -10.28 -0.95 13.94
CA PRO A 30 -10.54 -1.55 12.64
C PRO A 30 -10.32 -0.54 11.50
N PHE A 31 -10.88 0.66 11.62
CA PHE A 31 -10.69 1.74 10.65
C PHE A 31 -9.22 2.12 10.45
N ILE A 32 -8.49 2.29 11.54
CA ILE A 32 -7.06 2.65 11.51
C ILE A 32 -6.23 1.57 10.81
N HIS A 33 -6.54 0.29 11.05
CA HIS A 33 -5.87 -0.82 10.38
C HIS A 33 -6.15 -0.84 8.88
N ILE A 34 -7.40 -0.61 8.47
CA ILE A 34 -7.79 -0.55 7.06
C ILE A 34 -7.03 0.59 6.36
N LEU A 35 -6.99 1.78 6.96
CA LEU A 35 -6.24 2.91 6.42
C LEU A 35 -4.74 2.61 6.34
N GLY A 36 -4.15 2.06 7.40
CA GLY A 36 -2.73 1.69 7.41
C GLY A 36 -2.35 0.71 6.30
N ASP A 37 -3.18 -0.31 6.08
CA ASP A 37 -2.99 -1.28 5.01
C ASP A 37 -3.18 -0.63 3.62
N TYR A 38 -4.22 0.21 3.44
CA TYR A 38 -4.48 0.93 2.19
C TYR A 38 -3.31 1.85 1.81
N PHE A 39 -2.85 2.68 2.75
CA PHE A 39 -1.75 3.62 2.51
C PHE A 39 -0.45 2.90 2.14
N GLN A 40 -0.12 1.80 2.81
CA GLN A 40 1.09 1.05 2.50
C GLN A 40 1.01 0.40 1.12
N ILE A 41 -0.12 -0.23 0.78
CA ILE A 41 -0.29 -0.88 -0.53
C ILE A 41 -0.27 0.16 -1.65
N ARG A 42 -0.88 1.34 -1.42
CA ARG A 42 -0.82 2.47 -2.35
C ARG A 42 0.62 2.96 -2.59
N ASP A 43 1.40 3.13 -1.53
CA ASP A 43 2.82 3.53 -1.62
C ASP A 43 3.65 2.49 -2.40
N ASP A 44 3.46 1.21 -2.08
CA ASP A 44 4.10 0.09 -2.79
C ASP A 44 3.71 0.06 -4.28
N TYR A 45 2.46 0.35 -4.63
CA TYR A 45 2.01 0.44 -6.03
C TYR A 45 2.60 1.64 -6.75
N ALA A 46 2.57 2.82 -6.12
CA ALA A 46 3.10 4.06 -6.68
C ALA A 46 4.61 3.96 -6.97
N ASN A 47 5.36 3.22 -6.14
CA ASN A 47 6.78 2.94 -6.35
C ASN A 47 7.09 2.26 -7.69
N LEU A 48 6.14 1.48 -8.23
CA LEU A 48 6.32 0.68 -9.45
C LEU A 48 5.73 1.32 -10.71
N VAL A 49 4.68 2.13 -10.58
CA VAL A 49 3.86 2.57 -11.73
C VAL A 49 4.03 4.05 -12.08
N SER A 50 4.38 4.89 -11.12
CA SER A 50 4.30 6.33 -11.35
C SER A 50 5.49 6.86 -12.16
N ASP A 51 5.22 7.21 -13.41
CA ASP A 51 6.17 7.95 -14.28
C ASP A 51 6.48 9.36 -13.75
N GLN A 52 5.57 9.97 -12.97
CA GLN A 52 5.79 11.27 -12.32
C GLN A 52 6.56 11.17 -10.99
N TYR A 53 6.57 10.02 -10.33
CA TYR A 53 7.52 9.76 -9.24
C TYR A 53 8.96 9.60 -9.76
N ASN A 54 9.15 9.28 -11.04
CA ASN A 54 10.49 9.08 -11.62
C ASN A 54 11.33 10.37 -11.73
N GLU A 55 10.73 11.56 -11.61
CA GLU A 55 11.49 12.83 -11.64
C GLU A 55 12.04 13.23 -10.25
N SER A 56 11.50 12.66 -9.15
CA SER A 56 11.91 13.01 -7.77
C SER A 56 12.37 11.84 -6.91
N LYS A 57 12.00 10.60 -7.27
CA LYS A 57 12.48 9.34 -6.66
C LYS A 57 13.05 8.40 -7.72
N THR A 58 13.99 7.57 -7.32
CA THR A 58 14.66 6.62 -8.21
C THR A 58 13.68 5.52 -8.64
N PHE A 59 13.51 5.30 -9.96
CA PHE A 59 12.63 4.29 -10.58
C PHE A 59 12.69 2.92 -9.88
N CYS A 60 11.54 2.35 -9.50
CA CYS A 60 11.40 1.06 -8.80
C CYS A 60 12.40 0.90 -7.64
N GLU A 61 12.38 1.84 -6.70
CA GLU A 61 13.27 1.88 -5.54
C GLU A 61 13.18 0.62 -4.67
N ASP A 62 11.99 0.03 -4.54
CA ASP A 62 11.79 -1.19 -3.75
C ASP A 62 12.67 -2.36 -4.25
N LEU A 63 12.93 -2.43 -5.57
CA LEU A 63 13.85 -3.41 -6.15
C LEU A 63 15.31 -3.14 -5.80
N THR A 64 15.71 -1.87 -5.68
CA THR A 64 17.06 -1.48 -5.24
C THR A 64 17.25 -1.75 -3.75
N GLU A 65 16.24 -1.49 -2.92
CA GLU A 65 16.32 -1.77 -1.49
C GLU A 65 16.27 -3.28 -1.19
N GLY A 66 15.76 -4.08 -2.13
CA GLY A 66 15.45 -5.49 -1.89
C GLY A 66 14.23 -5.66 -0.98
N LYS A 67 13.29 -4.70 -1.03
CA LYS A 67 12.09 -4.65 -0.20
C LYS A 67 11.03 -5.60 -0.76
N PHE A 68 10.51 -6.47 0.10
CA PHE A 68 9.36 -7.31 -0.20
C PHE A 68 8.07 -6.49 -0.06
N SER A 69 7.78 -5.66 -1.06
CA SER A 69 6.52 -4.90 -1.12
C SER A 69 5.35 -5.76 -1.60
N PHE A 70 4.13 -5.29 -1.36
CA PHE A 70 2.91 -6.04 -1.66
C PHE A 70 2.85 -6.64 -3.10
N PRO A 71 3.05 -5.85 -4.18
CA PRO A 71 3.06 -6.39 -5.54
C PRO A 71 4.21 -7.36 -5.82
N ILE A 72 5.38 -7.18 -5.19
CA ILE A 72 6.54 -8.06 -5.34
C ILE A 72 6.27 -9.40 -4.66
N ILE A 73 5.71 -9.40 -3.46
CA ILE A 73 5.31 -10.62 -2.74
C ILE A 73 4.29 -11.41 -3.55
N HIS A 74 3.29 -10.73 -4.13
CA HIS A 74 2.32 -11.40 -5.00
C HIS A 74 3.05 -12.07 -6.18
N ALA A 75 3.91 -11.33 -6.90
CA ALA A 75 4.63 -11.86 -8.06
C ALA A 75 5.46 -13.11 -7.74
N ILE A 76 6.17 -13.12 -6.61
CA ILE A 76 6.99 -14.27 -6.18
C ILE A 76 6.12 -15.50 -5.87
N ASN A 77 4.91 -15.29 -5.35
CA ASN A 77 4.00 -16.39 -4.99
C ASN A 77 3.09 -16.84 -6.14
N SER A 78 2.94 -16.04 -7.20
CA SER A 78 2.10 -16.39 -8.35
C SER A 78 2.68 -17.50 -9.23
N ASP A 79 4.01 -17.62 -9.27
CA ASP A 79 4.69 -18.65 -10.05
C ASP A 79 5.98 -19.10 -9.33
N LEU A 80 5.91 -20.23 -8.63
CA LEU A 80 7.02 -20.77 -7.85
C LEU A 80 8.17 -21.32 -8.72
N ASN A 81 7.93 -21.52 -10.02
CA ASN A 81 8.97 -22.02 -10.94
C ASN A 81 9.77 -20.86 -11.57
N ASP A 82 9.25 -19.63 -11.54
CA ASP A 82 9.92 -18.47 -12.08
C ASP A 82 10.59 -17.63 -10.98
N THR A 83 11.91 -17.74 -10.89
CA THR A 83 12.71 -17.02 -9.90
C THR A 83 13.11 -15.61 -10.35
N THR A 84 12.71 -15.15 -11.53
CA THR A 84 13.20 -13.89 -12.12
C THR A 84 13.04 -12.69 -11.19
N VAL A 85 11.85 -12.54 -10.57
CA VAL A 85 11.57 -11.39 -9.70
C VAL A 85 12.38 -11.45 -8.41
N ILE A 86 12.47 -12.63 -7.77
CA ILE A 86 13.23 -12.80 -6.52
C ILE A 86 14.74 -12.68 -6.75
N ASP A 87 15.25 -13.15 -7.88
CA ASP A 87 16.66 -13.03 -8.24
C ASP A 87 17.06 -11.58 -8.46
N ILE A 88 16.24 -10.82 -9.21
CA ILE A 88 16.47 -9.37 -9.41
C ILE A 88 16.36 -8.61 -8.09
N LEU A 89 15.39 -8.96 -7.23
CA LEU A 89 15.23 -8.35 -5.90
C LEU A 89 16.47 -8.58 -5.02
N ARG A 90 17.04 -9.79 -5.05
CA ARG A 90 18.25 -10.16 -4.28
C ARG A 90 19.49 -9.41 -4.76
N MET A 91 19.57 -9.06 -6.04
CA MET A 91 20.69 -8.29 -6.59
C MET A 91 20.76 -6.86 -6.05
N ARG A 92 19.64 -6.30 -5.52
CA ARG A 92 19.57 -4.90 -5.08
C ARG A 92 20.09 -3.93 -6.14
N THR A 93 19.75 -4.24 -7.39
CA THR A 93 20.33 -3.58 -8.55
C THR A 93 19.84 -2.15 -8.70
N ARG A 94 20.69 -1.29 -9.26
CA ARG A 94 20.33 0.05 -9.75
C ARG A 94 20.13 0.08 -11.27
N ASP A 95 20.40 -1.05 -11.94
CA ASP A 95 20.25 -1.18 -13.39
C ASP A 95 18.78 -1.07 -13.80
N ARG A 96 18.49 -0.07 -14.64
CA ARG A 96 17.15 0.20 -15.15
C ARG A 96 16.60 -0.95 -16.00
N VAL A 97 17.44 -1.60 -16.81
CA VAL A 97 17.02 -2.70 -17.71
C VAL A 97 16.56 -3.90 -16.90
N LEU A 98 17.28 -4.23 -15.82
CA LEU A 98 16.88 -5.31 -14.91
C LEU A 98 15.58 -4.97 -14.17
N LYS A 99 15.42 -3.72 -13.73
CA LYS A 99 14.16 -3.26 -13.11
C LYS A 99 12.97 -3.34 -14.06
N GLU A 100 13.14 -2.90 -15.31
CA GLU A 100 12.10 -3.01 -16.34
C GLU A 100 11.75 -4.48 -16.66
N LYS A 101 12.75 -5.38 -16.66
CA LYS A 101 12.52 -6.82 -16.81
C LYS A 101 11.68 -7.38 -15.66
N ALA A 102 12.00 -7.03 -14.41
CA ALA A 102 11.20 -7.43 -13.25
C ALA A 102 9.77 -6.88 -13.35
N LEU A 103 9.61 -5.59 -13.66
CA LEU A 103 8.30 -4.95 -13.78
C LEU A 103 7.43 -5.60 -14.87
N LYS A 104 7.99 -5.87 -16.05
CA LYS A 104 7.29 -6.59 -17.13
C LYS A 104 6.87 -7.99 -16.68
N LYS A 105 7.73 -8.71 -15.95
CA LYS A 105 7.36 -10.02 -15.41
C LYS A 105 6.22 -9.89 -14.39
N MET A 106 6.29 -8.94 -13.47
CA MET A 106 5.22 -8.67 -12.50
C MET A 106 3.89 -8.31 -13.19
N GLN A 107 3.93 -7.57 -14.29
CA GLN A 107 2.76 -7.28 -15.13
C GLN A 107 2.18 -8.56 -15.75
N SER A 108 3.02 -9.43 -16.32
CA SER A 108 2.57 -10.69 -16.91
C SER A 108 1.94 -11.66 -15.89
N LEU A 109 2.33 -11.55 -14.63
CA LEU A 109 1.75 -12.32 -13.51
C LEU A 109 0.50 -11.67 -12.89
N GLY A 110 0.06 -10.52 -13.42
CA GLY A 110 -1.13 -9.80 -12.92
C GLY A 110 -0.91 -9.12 -11.57
N SER A 111 0.32 -8.97 -11.08
CA SER A 111 0.58 -8.43 -9.73
C SER A 111 0.16 -6.97 -9.56
N LEU A 112 0.26 -6.15 -10.61
CA LEU A 112 -0.21 -4.76 -10.57
C LEU A 112 -1.73 -4.69 -10.50
N GLU A 113 -2.43 -5.51 -11.29
CA GLU A 113 -3.89 -5.58 -11.27
C GLU A 113 -4.41 -6.12 -9.94
N TYR A 114 -3.77 -7.17 -9.41
CA TYR A 114 -4.07 -7.71 -8.09
C TYR A 114 -3.95 -6.64 -7.00
N THR A 115 -2.90 -5.83 -7.07
CA THR A 115 -2.65 -4.73 -6.13
C THR A 115 -3.74 -3.66 -6.22
N LEU A 116 -4.10 -3.23 -7.43
CA LEU A 116 -5.21 -2.28 -7.64
C LEU A 116 -6.54 -2.82 -7.11
N ASN A 117 -6.85 -4.09 -7.36
CA ASN A 117 -8.07 -4.72 -6.89
C ASN A 117 -8.10 -4.78 -5.35
N ARG A 118 -6.96 -5.08 -4.72
CA ARG A 118 -6.87 -5.05 -3.26
C ARG A 118 -7.09 -3.64 -2.71
N MET A 119 -6.57 -2.60 -3.35
CA MET A 119 -6.78 -1.22 -2.96
C MET A 119 -8.26 -0.81 -3.06
N LYS A 120 -8.94 -1.17 -4.16
CA LYS A 120 -10.39 -0.95 -4.32
C LYS A 120 -11.21 -1.62 -3.22
N GLN A 121 -10.86 -2.86 -2.85
CA GLN A 121 -11.51 -3.56 -1.74
C GLN A 121 -11.29 -2.84 -0.42
N LEU A 122 -10.07 -2.39 -0.14
CA LEU A 122 -9.76 -1.66 1.09
C LEU A 122 -10.47 -0.31 1.18
N ASP A 123 -10.58 0.43 0.06
CA ASP A 123 -11.37 1.67 0.00
C ASP A 123 -12.85 1.42 0.30
N ALA A 124 -13.45 0.38 -0.30
CA ALA A 124 -14.84 0.01 0.00
C ALA A 124 -15.03 -0.33 1.49
N ILE A 125 -14.15 -1.16 2.06
CA ILE A 125 -14.20 -1.53 3.49
C ILE A 125 -14.00 -0.28 4.36
N ALA A 126 -13.12 0.65 3.98
CA ALA A 126 -12.91 1.90 4.72
C ALA A 126 -14.17 2.77 4.74
N ARG A 127 -14.88 2.88 3.60
CA ARG A 127 -16.13 3.66 3.51
C ARG A 127 -17.26 3.05 4.33
N ASP A 128 -17.39 1.73 4.32
CA ASP A 128 -18.38 1.04 5.15
C ASP A 128 -18.08 1.23 6.64
N GLU A 129 -16.80 1.22 7.01
CA GLU A 129 -16.36 1.48 8.38
C GLU A 129 -16.60 2.93 8.83
N VAL A 130 -16.42 3.92 7.94
CA VAL A 130 -16.78 5.33 8.21
C VAL A 130 -18.28 5.45 8.50
N LYS A 131 -19.13 4.78 7.70
CA LYS A 131 -20.58 4.76 7.95
C LYS A 131 -20.91 4.10 9.29
N ARG A 132 -20.25 2.99 9.62
CA ARG A 132 -20.43 2.28 10.91
C ARG A 132 -20.10 3.19 12.10
N LEU A 133 -19.11 4.06 11.96
CA LEU A 133 -18.65 4.98 13.01
C LEU A 133 -19.49 6.28 13.14
N GLY A 134 -20.57 6.43 12.37
CA GLY A 134 -21.49 7.56 12.47
C GLY A 134 -21.53 8.48 11.25
N ASP A 135 -20.91 8.07 10.14
CA ASP A 135 -20.74 8.85 8.90
C ASP A 135 -19.90 10.12 9.09
N ASN A 136 -19.05 10.44 8.11
CA ASN A 136 -18.10 11.54 8.22
C ASN A 136 -17.73 12.06 6.81
N PRO A 137 -18.39 13.14 6.33
CA PRO A 137 -18.18 13.67 4.99
C PRO A 137 -16.72 14.06 4.70
N GLU A 138 -16.01 14.58 5.70
CA GLU A 138 -14.61 14.97 5.57
C GLU A 138 -13.71 13.75 5.34
N MET A 139 -13.95 12.65 6.04
CA MET A 139 -13.21 11.40 5.82
C MET A 139 -13.53 10.77 4.48
N ILE A 140 -14.78 10.84 4.01
CA ILE A 140 -15.14 10.40 2.66
C ILE A 140 -14.39 11.23 1.61
N MET A 141 -14.31 12.55 1.78
CA MET A 141 -13.55 13.42 0.88
C MET A 141 -12.06 13.07 0.87
N ILE A 142 -11.47 12.73 2.03
CA ILE A 142 -10.08 12.26 2.11
C ILE A 142 -9.91 10.95 1.32
N LEU A 143 -10.81 9.99 1.48
CA LEU A 143 -10.77 8.73 0.73
C LEU A 143 -10.90 8.96 -0.78
N ASP A 144 -11.74 9.90 -1.22
CA ASP A 144 -11.87 10.28 -2.63
C ASP A 144 -10.58 10.88 -3.20
N ILE A 145 -9.89 11.72 -2.44
CA ILE A 145 -8.59 12.28 -2.85
C ILE A 145 -7.54 11.16 -2.99
N LEU A 146 -7.53 10.21 -2.05
CA LEU A 146 -6.55 9.12 -2.03
C LEU A 146 -6.77 8.09 -3.14
N ASN A 147 -7.99 7.97 -3.66
CA ASN A 147 -8.37 7.03 -4.72
C ASN A 147 -8.16 7.59 -6.14
N LYS A 148 -7.82 8.89 -6.28
CA LYS A 148 -7.34 9.47 -7.53
C LYS A 148 -5.88 9.05 -7.73
N ILE A 149 -5.69 7.87 -8.30
CA ILE A 149 -4.38 7.33 -8.74
C ILE A 149 -4.26 7.56 -10.24
#